data_AF-A0A377DK38-F1
#
_entry.id   AF-A0A377DK38-F1
#
_cell.length_a   1.000
_cell.length_b   1.000
_cell.length_c   1.000
_cell.angle_alpha   90.00
_cell.angle_beta   90.00
_cell.angle_gamma   90.00
#
_symmetry.space_group_name_H-M   'P 1'
#
loop_
_entity.id
_entity.type
_entity.pdbx_description
1 polymer ?
#
loop_
_entity_poly.entity_id
_entity_poly.type
_entity_poly.pdbx_seq_one_letter_code
_entity_poly.pdbx_strand_id
1 'polypeptide(L)'
;MRVNNGLTPQELEAYGISDVHDIVYNPSYDLLYQEELDPSLTGYERGVLTNLGAVAVDTGIFTGRSPKDKYIVRDDTTRDTFWWADKGKGKNDNKPLSPETWQHLKGLVTRQLSGKRLFVVDAFCGANRILVFPSVSSPKWPGRRILSKTCLFARAMKNWQVSNQTLSL
;
A
#
# COMPACT_ATOMS: atom_id res chain seq x y z
N MET A 1 -17.29 1.65 21.49
CA MET A 1 -16.48 2.86 21.24
C MET A 1 -15.25 2.42 20.46
N ARG A 2 -15.12 2.81 19.19
CA ARG A 2 -13.92 2.50 18.38
C ARG A 2 -12.84 3.52 18.74
N VAL A 3 -11.67 3.00 19.05
CA VAL A 3 -10.59 3.74 19.71
C VAL A 3 -9.75 4.43 18.64
N ASN A 4 -9.94 5.72 18.43
CA ASN A 4 -9.06 6.56 17.60
C ASN A 4 -7.78 6.89 18.38
N ASN A 5 -6.93 5.88 18.60
CA ASN A 5 -5.67 6.08 19.30
C ASN A 5 -4.59 6.57 18.33
N GLY A 6 -4.47 7.88 18.15
CA GLY A 6 -3.18 8.52 17.84
C GLY A 6 -2.92 8.99 16.41
N LEU A 7 -3.84 8.78 15.47
CA LEU A 7 -3.74 9.33 14.11
C LEU A 7 -4.95 10.19 13.78
N THR A 8 -4.74 11.39 13.22
CA THR A 8 -5.85 12.27 12.82
C THR A 8 -6.08 12.21 11.30
N PRO A 9 -7.33 12.44 10.83
CA PRO A 9 -7.60 12.55 9.40
C PRO A 9 -6.74 13.62 8.68
N GLN A 10 -6.42 14.73 9.37
CA GLN A 10 -5.59 15.80 8.82
C GLN A 10 -4.17 15.33 8.50
N GLU A 11 -3.63 14.36 9.24
CA GLU A 11 -2.33 13.78 8.92
C GLU A 11 -2.35 12.97 7.63
N LEU A 12 -3.52 12.46 7.23
CA LEU A 12 -3.71 11.74 5.96
C LEU A 12 -3.89 12.68 4.77
N GLU A 13 -4.44 13.87 5.00
CA GLU A 13 -4.56 14.93 3.98
C GLU A 13 -3.19 15.37 3.46
N ALA A 14 -2.16 15.36 4.30
CA ALA A 14 -0.78 15.63 3.88
C ALA A 14 -0.26 14.65 2.78
N TYR A 15 -0.87 13.47 2.65
CA TYR A 15 -0.56 12.51 1.58
C TYR A 15 -1.49 12.65 0.37
N GLY A 16 -2.48 13.53 0.44
CA GLY A 16 -3.51 13.75 -0.59
C GLY A 16 -4.75 12.89 -0.40
N ILE A 17 -4.94 12.25 0.76
CA ILE A 17 -6.12 11.43 1.05
C ILE A 17 -7.14 12.28 1.81
N SER A 18 -8.33 12.49 1.24
CA SER A 18 -9.39 13.31 1.84
C SER A 18 -10.57 12.49 2.34
N ASP A 19 -11.44 13.13 3.12
CA ASP A 19 -12.74 12.59 3.54
C ASP A 19 -12.67 11.22 4.23
N VAL A 20 -11.63 11.00 5.04
CA VAL A 20 -11.45 9.74 5.75
C VAL A 20 -12.42 9.69 6.93
N HIS A 21 -13.41 8.80 6.84
CA HIS A 21 -14.48 8.71 7.83
C HIS A 21 -14.11 7.91 9.09
N ASP A 22 -13.26 6.89 8.94
CA ASP A 22 -12.87 5.99 10.03
C ASP A 22 -11.43 5.50 9.82
N ILE A 23 -10.63 5.55 10.88
CA ILE A 23 -9.22 5.15 10.88
C ILE A 23 -9.03 4.07 11.94
N VAL A 24 -8.71 2.87 11.48
CA VAL A 24 -8.28 1.77 12.35
C VAL A 24 -6.76 1.79 12.42
N TYR A 25 -6.23 2.42 13.46
CA TYR A 25 -4.79 2.57 13.65
C TYR A 25 -4.21 1.42 14.49
N ASN A 26 -3.13 0.80 14.01
CA ASN A 26 -2.44 -0.33 14.64
C ASN A 26 -3.39 -1.40 15.22
N PRO A 27 -4.25 -2.01 14.37
CA PRO A 27 -5.21 -3.02 14.81
C PRO A 27 -4.52 -4.22 15.49
N SER A 28 -5.18 -4.73 16.52
CA SER A 28 -4.82 -6.01 17.14
C SER A 28 -5.10 -7.18 16.19
N TYR A 29 -4.49 -8.33 16.47
CA TYR A 29 -4.78 -9.55 15.71
C TYR A 29 -6.26 -9.96 15.83
N ASP A 30 -6.87 -9.84 17.00
CA ASP A 30 -8.28 -10.18 17.20
C ASP A 30 -9.21 -9.31 16.35
N LEU A 31 -8.90 -8.01 16.23
CA LEU A 31 -9.67 -7.11 15.39
C LEU A 31 -9.51 -7.50 13.91
N LEU A 32 -8.28 -7.78 13.45
CA LEU A 32 -8.05 -8.20 12.07
C LEU A 32 -8.80 -9.51 11.76
N TYR A 33 -8.75 -10.48 12.66
CA TYR A 33 -9.45 -11.76 12.50
C TYR A 33 -10.97 -11.57 12.34
N GLN A 34 -11.57 -10.69 13.15
CA GLN A 34 -13.00 -10.37 13.03
C GLN A 34 -13.32 -9.64 11.72
N GLU A 35 -12.47 -8.69 11.33
CA GLU A 35 -12.64 -7.90 10.11
C GLU A 35 -12.51 -8.77 8.85
N GLU A 36 -11.59 -9.73 8.82
CA GLU A 36 -11.35 -10.62 7.68
C GLU A 36 -12.47 -11.66 7.46
N LEU A 37 -13.24 -11.97 8.49
CA LEU A 37 -14.35 -12.92 8.46
C LEU A 37 -15.73 -12.25 8.35
N ASP A 38 -15.78 -10.93 8.13
CA ASP A 38 -17.04 -10.21 7.96
C ASP A 38 -17.82 -10.75 6.73
N PRO A 39 -19.07 -11.23 6.91
CA PRO A 39 -19.86 -11.80 5.83
C PRO A 39 -20.26 -10.79 4.74
N SER A 40 -20.12 -9.49 5.01
CA SER A 40 -20.39 -8.43 4.02
C SER A 40 -19.26 -8.25 3.00
N LEU A 41 -18.09 -8.86 3.23
CA LEU A 41 -16.95 -8.79 2.32
C LEU A 41 -17.26 -9.49 1.00
N THR A 42 -16.76 -8.92 -0.10
CA THR A 42 -17.02 -9.42 -1.46
C THR A 42 -15.77 -9.40 -2.32
N GLY A 43 -15.71 -10.30 -3.31
CA GLY A 43 -14.54 -10.45 -4.17
C GLY A 43 -13.30 -10.89 -3.39
N TYR A 44 -12.15 -10.30 -3.72
CA TYR A 44 -10.85 -10.63 -3.10
C TYR A 44 -10.72 -10.18 -1.64
N GLU A 45 -11.65 -9.39 -1.12
CA GLU A 45 -11.66 -8.96 0.29
C GLU A 45 -12.05 -10.09 1.24
N ARG A 46 -12.66 -11.17 0.75
CA ARG A 46 -13.17 -12.26 1.58
C ARG A 46 -12.05 -13.12 2.16
N GLY A 47 -12.03 -13.27 3.48
CA GLY A 47 -11.31 -14.33 4.17
C GLY A 47 -12.18 -15.57 4.38
N VAL A 48 -11.54 -16.74 4.42
CA VAL A 48 -12.17 -18.02 4.77
C VAL A 48 -11.39 -18.65 5.91
N LEU A 49 -12.09 -19.05 6.97
CA LEU A 49 -11.48 -19.75 8.09
C LEU A 49 -11.16 -21.20 7.70
N THR A 50 -9.89 -21.57 7.84
CA THR A 50 -9.42 -22.94 7.60
C THR A 50 -9.61 -23.81 8.84
N ASN A 51 -9.54 -25.13 8.67
CA ASN A 51 -9.56 -26.09 9.78
C ASN A 51 -8.36 -25.94 10.76
N LEU A 52 -7.30 -25.24 10.35
CA LEU A 52 -6.14 -24.93 11.19
C LEU A 52 -6.33 -23.66 12.02
N GLY A 53 -7.47 -22.98 11.91
CA GLY A 53 -7.75 -21.71 12.59
C GLY A 53 -7.09 -20.49 11.94
N ALA A 54 -6.38 -20.66 10.82
CA ALA A 54 -5.85 -19.56 10.03
C ALA A 54 -6.90 -19.05 9.03
N VAL A 55 -6.89 -17.76 8.74
CA VAL A 55 -7.69 -17.17 7.66
C VAL A 55 -6.92 -17.27 6.35
N ALA A 56 -7.57 -17.79 5.30
CA ALA A 56 -7.05 -17.85 3.94
C ALA A 56 -7.77 -16.84 3.05
N VAL A 57 -7.04 -16.24 2.10
CA VAL A 57 -7.55 -15.25 1.14
C VAL A 57 -7.15 -15.62 -0.27
N ASP A 58 -7.93 -15.20 -1.26
CA ASP A 58 -7.62 -15.35 -2.68
C ASP A 58 -7.16 -14.00 -3.28
N THR A 59 -6.03 -14.04 -4.00
CA THR A 59 -5.41 -12.87 -4.65
C THR A 59 -5.76 -12.76 -6.14
N GLY A 60 -6.61 -13.64 -6.65
CA GLY A 60 -7.03 -13.68 -8.04
C GLY A 60 -5.87 -14.02 -8.96
N ILE A 61 -5.71 -13.23 -10.03
CA ILE A 61 -4.67 -13.46 -11.05
C ILE A 61 -3.26 -13.08 -10.58
N PHE A 62 -3.14 -12.32 -9.49
CA PHE A 62 -1.86 -11.78 -9.00
C PHE A 62 -1.26 -12.68 -7.91
N THR A 63 -0.92 -13.91 -8.27
CA THR A 63 -0.40 -14.94 -7.34
C THR A 63 1.11 -14.81 -7.06
N GLY A 64 1.75 -13.75 -7.54
CA GLY A 64 3.19 -13.56 -7.41
C GLY A 64 3.63 -12.12 -7.68
N ARG A 65 4.95 -11.92 -7.76
CA ARG A 65 5.53 -10.60 -8.07
C ARG A 65 5.29 -10.24 -9.54
N SER A 66 5.06 -8.96 -9.81
CA SER A 66 4.98 -8.40 -11.16
C SER A 66 6.21 -7.54 -11.48
N PRO A 67 7.40 -8.13 -11.75
CA PRO A 67 8.63 -7.37 -12.01
C PRO A 67 8.51 -6.43 -13.21
N LYS A 68 7.69 -6.80 -14.20
CA LYS A 68 7.40 -5.98 -15.38
C LYS A 68 6.65 -4.68 -15.04
N ASP A 69 5.98 -4.60 -13.90
CA ASP A 69 5.23 -3.41 -13.47
C ASP A 69 5.95 -2.60 -12.39
N LYS A 70 7.21 -2.96 -12.07
CA LYS A 70 8.05 -2.20 -11.14
C LYS A 70 8.66 -0.96 -11.82
N TYR A 71 8.38 0.22 -11.26
CA TYR A 71 8.96 1.49 -11.71
C TYR A 71 9.52 2.29 -10.55
N ILE A 72 10.55 3.10 -10.81
CA ILE A 72 11.18 4.00 -9.85
C ILE A 72 11.26 5.40 -10.48
N VAL A 73 10.83 6.41 -9.73
CA VAL A 73 10.90 7.81 -10.19
C VAL A 73 12.35 8.20 -10.39
N ARG A 74 12.66 8.73 -11.58
CA ARG A 74 13.98 9.26 -11.91
C ARG A 74 13.97 10.78 -11.73
N ASP A 75 14.46 11.22 -10.58
CA ASP A 75 14.61 12.63 -10.19
C ASP A 75 16.06 12.92 -9.80
N ASP A 76 16.35 14.14 -9.32
CA ASP A 76 17.72 14.51 -8.92
C ASP A 76 18.29 13.64 -7.78
N THR A 77 17.44 12.97 -6.99
CA THR A 77 17.87 12.11 -5.88
C THR A 77 18.34 10.74 -6.39
N THR A 78 17.64 10.18 -7.38
CA THR A 78 17.87 8.81 -7.85
C THR A 78 18.70 8.73 -9.13
N ARG A 79 18.78 9.81 -9.92
CA ARG A 79 19.37 9.83 -11.27
C ARG A 79 20.75 9.16 -11.32
N ASP A 80 21.65 9.55 -10.43
CA ASP A 80 23.07 9.16 -10.49
C ASP A 80 23.45 8.05 -9.50
N THR A 81 22.51 7.63 -8.64
CA THR A 81 22.75 6.66 -7.57
C THR A 81 22.09 5.31 -7.81
N PHE A 82 21.05 5.25 -8.66
CA PHE A 82 20.33 4.02 -8.96
C PHE A 82 20.95 3.24 -10.12
N TRP A 83 20.93 1.91 -9.99
CA TRP A 83 21.22 1.01 -11.10
C TRP A 83 19.99 0.87 -11.99
N TRP A 84 19.91 1.70 -13.03
CA TRP A 84 18.76 1.75 -13.93
C TRP A 84 18.70 0.59 -14.93
N ALA A 85 17.49 0.20 -15.32
CA ALA A 85 17.28 -0.84 -16.33
C ALA A 85 17.65 -0.39 -17.75
N ASP A 86 17.57 0.92 -18.02
CA ASP A 86 17.89 1.53 -19.32
C ASP A 86 19.35 2.02 -19.40
N LYS A 87 20.17 1.75 -18.37
CA LYS A 87 21.59 2.14 -18.31
C LYS A 87 22.47 0.93 -18.01
N GLY A 88 23.58 0.82 -18.75
CA GLY A 88 24.60 -0.20 -18.53
C GLY A 88 24.31 -1.54 -19.22
N LYS A 89 25.08 -2.57 -18.85
CA LYS A 89 25.06 -3.90 -19.52
C LYS A 89 24.23 -4.95 -18.78
N GLY A 90 23.81 -4.67 -17.55
CA GLY A 90 23.15 -5.66 -16.70
C GLY A 90 21.63 -5.54 -16.73
N LYS A 91 20.94 -6.67 -16.96
CA LYS A 91 19.48 -6.75 -16.99
C LYS A 91 18.91 -6.67 -15.57
N ASN A 92 18.03 -5.71 -15.33
CA ASN A 92 17.34 -5.51 -14.05
C ASN A 92 15.94 -4.90 -14.28
N ASP A 93 15.12 -4.82 -13.22
CA ASP A 93 13.73 -4.35 -13.28
C ASP A 93 13.53 -2.87 -12.90
N ASN A 94 14.62 -2.11 -12.68
CA ASN A 94 14.56 -0.72 -12.21
C ASN A 94 14.24 0.24 -13.37
N LYS A 95 13.01 0.16 -13.88
CA LYS A 95 12.53 0.99 -14.98
C LYS A 95 12.31 2.44 -14.51
N PRO A 96 12.81 3.44 -15.26
CA PRO A 96 12.60 4.84 -14.90
C PRO A 96 11.14 5.24 -15.10
N LEU A 97 10.64 6.10 -14.21
CA LEU A 97 9.34 6.75 -14.30
C LEU A 97 9.52 8.27 -14.22
N SER A 98 8.73 9.02 -14.98
CA SER A 98 8.74 10.48 -14.89
C SER A 98 7.99 10.96 -13.63
N PRO A 99 8.36 12.11 -13.04
CA PRO A 99 7.63 12.71 -11.92
C PRO A 99 6.15 13.00 -12.25
N GLU A 100 5.83 13.34 -13.49
CA GLU A 100 4.46 13.63 -13.94
C GLU A 100 3.59 12.37 -13.91
N THR A 101 4.13 11.27 -14.43
CA THR A 101 3.45 9.97 -14.39
C THR A 101 3.29 9.50 -12.94
N TRP A 102 4.30 9.72 -12.09
CA TRP A 102 4.19 9.45 -10.67
C TRP A 102 3.05 10.24 -10.01
N GLN A 103 2.92 11.53 -10.28
CA GLN A 103 1.83 12.34 -9.72
C GLN A 103 0.47 11.86 -10.22
N HIS A 104 0.36 11.44 -11.49
CA HIS A 104 -0.86 10.84 -12.01
C HIS A 104 -1.24 9.55 -11.25
N LEU A 105 -0.29 8.63 -11.07
CA LEU A 105 -0.49 7.38 -10.32
C LEU A 105 -0.81 7.64 -8.85
N LYS A 106 -0.11 8.59 -8.21
CA LYS A 106 -0.40 9.03 -6.84
C LYS A 106 -1.83 9.57 -6.74
N GLY A 107 -2.28 10.34 -7.73
CA GLY A 107 -3.65 10.85 -7.81
C GLY A 107 -4.70 9.73 -7.91
N LEU A 108 -4.44 8.68 -8.69
CA LEU A 108 -5.33 7.52 -8.78
C LEU A 108 -5.47 6.82 -7.42
N VAL A 109 -4.34 6.54 -6.75
CA VAL A 109 -4.33 5.85 -5.45
C VAL A 109 -5.00 6.68 -4.36
N THR A 110 -4.67 7.97 -4.27
CA THR A 110 -5.22 8.87 -3.24
C THR A 110 -6.72 9.08 -3.39
N ARG A 111 -7.22 9.33 -4.62
CA ARG A 111 -8.66 9.36 -4.90
C ARG A 111 -9.35 8.05 -4.52
N GLN A 112 -8.70 6.93 -4.81
CA GLN A 112 -9.24 5.61 -4.52
C GLN A 112 -9.32 5.31 -3.01
N LEU A 113 -8.44 5.89 -2.19
CA LEU A 113 -8.42 5.72 -0.73
C LEU A 113 -9.30 6.75 -0.01
N SER A 114 -9.61 7.87 -0.64
CA SER A 114 -10.42 8.95 -0.07
C SER A 114 -11.88 8.51 0.12
N GLY A 115 -12.58 9.06 1.12
CA GLY A 115 -13.98 8.72 1.39
C GLY A 115 -14.20 7.32 2.00
N LYS A 116 -13.14 6.62 2.42
CA LYS A 116 -13.21 5.23 2.88
C LYS A 116 -12.73 5.06 4.31
N ARG A 117 -13.14 3.95 4.92
CA ARG A 117 -12.55 3.45 6.16
C ARG A 117 -11.15 2.90 5.85
N LEU A 118 -10.15 3.42 6.54
CA LEU A 118 -8.75 3.08 6.34
C LEU A 118 -8.18 2.33 7.53
N PHE A 119 -7.23 1.45 7.25
CA PHE A 119 -6.43 0.78 8.25
C PHE A 119 -4.99 1.26 8.09
N VAL A 120 -4.42 1.78 9.17
CA VAL A 120 -3.07 2.35 9.17
C VAL A 120 -2.23 1.56 10.14
N VAL A 121 -1.05 1.12 9.69
CA VAL A 121 -0.12 0.33 10.49
C VAL A 121 1.25 0.95 10.47
N ASP A 122 1.78 1.22 11.65
CA ASP A 122 3.14 1.67 11.84
C ASP A 122 4.03 0.47 12.13
N ALA A 123 5.08 0.31 11.34
CA ALA A 123 6.01 -0.80 11.44
C ALA A 123 7.46 -0.35 11.22
N PHE A 124 8.38 -1.21 11.66
CA PHE A 124 9.81 -1.04 11.49
C PHE A 124 10.35 -1.98 10.41
N CYS A 125 11.29 -1.50 9.60
CA CYS A 125 12.06 -2.34 8.70
C CYS A 125 13.53 -2.39 9.16
N GLY A 126 14.00 -3.59 9.55
CA GLY A 126 15.31 -3.81 10.14
C GLY A 126 15.25 -4.07 11.65
N ALA A 127 15.87 -5.16 12.12
CA ALA A 127 15.82 -5.56 13.53
C ALA A 127 16.76 -4.73 14.44
N ASN A 128 17.84 -4.19 13.87
CA ASN A 128 18.80 -3.41 14.62
C ASN A 128 18.28 -1.98 14.80
N ARG A 129 18.14 -1.53 16.05
CA ARG A 129 17.69 -0.18 16.42
C ARG A 129 18.48 0.96 15.78
N ILE A 130 19.76 0.75 15.45
CA ILE A 130 20.61 1.79 14.82
C ILE A 130 20.38 1.86 13.30
N LEU A 131 20.03 0.74 12.68
CA LEU A 131 19.79 0.63 11.23
C LEU A 131 18.30 0.54 10.90
N VAL A 132 17.43 0.74 11.89
CA VAL A 132 15.99 0.65 11.71
C VAL A 132 15.52 1.84 10.91
N PHE A 133 14.83 1.58 9.81
CA PHE A 133 14.06 2.62 9.15
C PHE A 133 12.67 2.63 9.79
N PRO A 134 12.32 3.68 10.55
CA PRO A 134 10.93 3.85 10.94
C PRO A 134 10.15 4.06 9.66
N SER A 135 9.17 3.20 9.39
CA SER A 135 8.34 3.33 8.18
C SER A 135 7.42 4.56 8.24
N VAL A 136 7.51 5.42 9.25
CA VAL A 136 6.62 6.58 9.47
C VAL A 136 7.33 7.85 10.00
N SER A 137 8.61 7.84 10.41
CA SER A 137 9.22 9.03 11.05
C SER A 137 10.70 9.27 10.76
N SER A 138 11.05 9.53 9.49
CA SER A 138 12.33 10.19 9.17
C SER A 138 12.10 11.61 8.64
N PRO A 139 12.61 12.67 9.30
CA PRO A 139 12.54 14.05 8.79
C PRO A 139 13.31 14.26 7.47
N LYS A 140 14.13 13.29 7.05
CA LYS A 140 14.86 13.33 5.77
C LYS A 140 14.07 12.75 4.59
N TRP A 141 12.92 12.10 4.83
CA TRP A 141 12.14 11.42 3.80
C TRP A 141 10.62 11.58 4.03
N PRO A 142 10.04 12.76 3.72
CA PRO A 142 8.61 12.97 3.85
C PRO A 142 7.90 12.23 2.72
N GLY A 143 7.44 11.00 2.93
CA GLY A 143 6.64 10.37 1.88
C GLY A 143 6.35 8.88 1.91
N ARG A 144 6.68 8.14 2.97
CA ARG A 144 6.31 6.72 3.03
C ARG A 144 5.65 6.46 4.38
N ARG A 145 4.32 6.37 4.38
CA ARG A 145 3.59 5.50 5.30
C ARG A 145 3.26 4.25 4.50
N ILE A 146 3.56 3.07 5.03
CA ILE A 146 3.11 1.83 4.42
C ILE A 146 1.70 1.54 4.96
N LEU A 147 0.70 1.62 4.09
CA LEU A 147 -0.60 1.00 4.36
C LEU A 147 -0.44 -0.50 4.14
N SER A 148 0.01 -1.26 5.15
CA SER A 148 0.07 -2.72 5.05
C SER A 148 0.13 -3.41 6.40
N LYS A 149 -0.93 -4.15 6.71
CA LYS A 149 -0.82 -5.52 7.22
C LYS A 149 -1.57 -6.45 6.27
N THR A 150 -1.11 -7.70 6.26
CA THR A 150 -1.16 -8.73 5.22
C THR A 150 -2.52 -9.03 4.57
N CYS A 151 -3.65 -8.58 5.11
CA CYS A 151 -4.98 -8.88 4.57
C CYS A 151 -5.71 -7.69 3.94
N LEU A 152 -5.23 -6.45 4.16
CA LEU A 152 -5.85 -5.24 3.60
C LEU A 152 -5.40 -4.87 2.19
N PHE A 153 -4.41 -5.58 1.65
CA PHE A 153 -4.06 -5.51 0.22
C PHE A 153 -5.26 -5.87 -0.67
N ALA A 154 -6.20 -6.68 -0.18
CA ALA A 154 -7.41 -7.04 -0.90
C ALA A 154 -8.34 -5.84 -1.21
N ARG A 155 -8.42 -4.86 -0.31
CA ARG A 155 -9.23 -3.64 -0.50
C ARG A 155 -8.67 -2.74 -1.60
N ALA A 156 -7.35 -2.72 -1.76
CA ALA A 156 -6.68 -2.01 -2.83
C ALA A 156 -6.76 -2.77 -4.17
N MET A 157 -6.73 -4.11 -4.14
CA MET A 157 -6.73 -4.97 -5.34
C MET A 157 -8.06 -4.97 -6.11
N LYS A 158 -9.20 -4.77 -5.43
CA LYS A 158 -10.53 -4.72 -6.07
C LYS A 158 -10.65 -3.69 -7.21
N ASN A 159 -9.77 -2.68 -7.25
CA ASN A 159 -9.92 -1.54 -8.15
C ASN A 159 -8.75 -1.32 -9.13
N TRP A 160 -7.66 -2.10 -9.06
CA TRP A 160 -6.69 -2.13 -10.16
C TRP A 160 -7.28 -2.79 -11.42
N GLN A 161 -8.19 -3.77 -11.25
CA GLN A 161 -8.93 -4.34 -12.37
C GLN A 161 -9.84 -3.33 -13.08
N VAL A 162 -10.45 -2.38 -12.35
CA VAL A 162 -11.35 -1.38 -12.94
C VAL A 162 -10.57 -0.35 -13.78
N SER A 163 -9.38 0.06 -13.35
CA SER A 163 -8.57 1.02 -14.11
C SER A 163 -7.92 0.41 -15.37
N ASN A 164 -7.62 -0.89 -15.36
CA ASN A 164 -7.03 -1.56 -16.52
C ASN A 164 -8.06 -1.95 -17.60
N GLN A 165 -9.36 -2.00 -17.28
CA GLN A 165 -10.42 -2.16 -18.28
C GLN A 165 -10.73 -0.86 -19.05
N THR A 166 -10.35 0.31 -18.51
CA THR A 166 -10.54 1.61 -19.17
C THR A 166 -9.33 2.05 -20.01
N LEU A 167 -8.21 1.31 -19.94
CA LEU A 167 -6.98 1.59 -20.71
C LEU A 167 -6.78 0.62 -21.89
N SER A 168 -7.77 -0.22 -22.20
CA SER A 168 -7.81 -1.07 -23.39
C SER A 168 -8.85 -0.56 -24.39
N LEU A 169 -8.57 0.61 -24.99
CA LEU A 169 -9.05 1.03 -26.31
C LEU A 169 -7.93 1.81 -27.00
#